data_AF-M3J3Q3-F1
#
_entry.id   AF-M3J3Q3-F1
#
_cell.length_a   1.000
_cell.length_b   1.000
_cell.length_c   1.000
_cell.angle_alpha   90.00
_cell.angle_beta   90.00
_cell.angle_gamma   90.00
#
_symmetry.space_group_name_H-M   'P 1'
#
loop_
_entity.id
_entity.type
_entity.pdbx_description
1 polymer ?
#
loop_
_entity_poly.entity_id
_entity_poly.type
_entity_poly.pdbx_seq_one_letter_code
_entity_poly.pdbx_strand_id
1 'polypeptide(L)'
;MFLKYLLSFISLFILVASRAQGDEYASDPNIFELTPSTFDKVVHKSNYTTLVKFYAPWCGYCQQLQPIYHKLGKYIQKDAKYSVNIASVNCDKDYNKALCSQYQVRGFPTLMVFRPPKYGTGKEVKAQNHASEVYQGERTVKSMTKFLSSRLKNYVKKFHNVKSDGLGQWLESDQPSILLISQANSVSPLLKSLAIDFLGRVNIGMIGKLNNEPHTITVDGNEIEVPATFKSTLLYFNKEKGKFLGRAFV
;
A
#
# COMPACT_ATOMS: atom_id res chain seq x y z
N MET A 1 8.58 50.85 -52.61
CA MET A 1 8.20 51.22 -51.23
C MET A 1 7.31 50.18 -50.52
N PHE A 2 6.82 49.14 -51.20
CA PHE A 2 5.97 48.08 -50.60
C PHE A 2 6.73 46.86 -50.01
N LEU A 3 8.04 46.72 -50.27
CA LEU A 3 8.80 45.52 -49.85
C LEU A 3 9.41 45.62 -48.44
N LYS A 4 9.34 46.79 -47.78
CA LYS A 4 9.87 46.99 -46.42
C LYS A 4 8.88 46.62 -45.31
N TYR A 5 7.60 46.43 -45.62
CA TYR A 5 6.57 46.08 -44.63
C TYR A 5 6.30 44.57 -44.53
N LEU A 6 6.77 43.76 -45.48
CA LEU A 6 6.56 42.31 -45.48
C LEU A 6 7.45 41.59 -44.45
N LEU A 7 8.60 42.18 -44.11
CA LEU A 7 9.54 41.62 -43.13
C LEU A 7 9.25 42.06 -41.68
N SER A 8 8.31 42.98 -41.46
CA SER A 8 7.98 43.51 -40.13
C SER A 8 6.81 42.80 -39.43
N PHE A 9 6.21 41.77 -40.05
CA PHE A 9 5.13 40.98 -39.45
C PHE A 9 5.53 39.55 -39.04
N ILE A 10 6.76 39.11 -39.37
CA ILE A 10 7.25 37.76 -39.02
C ILE A 10 7.88 37.73 -37.61
N SER A 11 8.06 38.88 -36.97
CA SER A 11 8.61 38.99 -35.61
C SER A 11 7.56 39.09 -34.50
N LEU A 12 6.29 38.76 -34.77
CA LEU A 12 5.32 38.54 -33.69
C LEU A 12 5.59 37.18 -33.04
N PHE A 13 6.70 37.14 -32.31
CA PHE A 13 6.93 36.40 -31.09
C PHE A 13 5.89 35.30 -30.83
N ILE A 14 6.13 34.13 -31.42
CA ILE A 14 5.70 32.87 -30.83
C ILE A 14 6.52 32.70 -29.54
N LEU A 15 6.17 33.46 -28.51
CA LEU A 15 6.40 33.07 -27.13
C LEU A 15 5.44 31.90 -26.90
N VAL A 16 5.82 30.70 -27.35
CA VAL A 16 5.38 29.50 -26.62
C VAL A 16 6.02 29.70 -25.26
N ALA A 17 5.26 30.28 -24.33
CA ALA A 17 5.58 30.23 -22.94
C ALA A 17 5.76 28.74 -22.63
N SER A 18 7.02 28.31 -22.54
CA SER A 18 7.37 27.05 -21.92
C SER A 18 6.89 27.21 -20.48
N ARG A 19 5.61 26.90 -20.24
CA ARG A 19 5.10 26.71 -18.89
C ARG A 19 5.94 25.56 -18.38
N ALA A 20 6.95 25.88 -17.56
CA ALA A 20 7.56 24.92 -16.68
C ALA A 20 6.42 24.42 -15.79
N GLN A 21 5.69 23.42 -16.27
CA GLN A 21 4.57 22.86 -15.57
C GLN A 21 5.20 22.09 -14.41
N GLY A 22 4.97 22.61 -13.21
CA GLY A 22 5.40 21.97 -11.98
C GLY A 22 4.82 20.56 -11.89
N ASP A 23 5.43 19.71 -11.09
CA ASP A 23 4.92 18.37 -10.89
C ASP A 23 3.54 18.42 -10.22
N GLU A 24 2.59 17.68 -10.81
CA GLU A 24 1.15 17.75 -10.52
C GLU A 24 0.83 17.42 -9.04
N TYR A 25 1.65 16.58 -8.40
CA TYR A 25 1.40 16.07 -7.05
C TYR A 25 2.41 16.52 -6.00
N ALA A 26 3.36 17.40 -6.34
CA ALA A 26 4.42 17.80 -5.42
C ALA A 26 3.92 18.39 -4.08
N SER A 27 2.70 18.94 -4.05
CA SER A 27 2.08 19.51 -2.84
C SER A 27 1.06 18.61 -2.16
N ASP A 28 0.75 17.42 -2.68
CA ASP A 28 -0.18 16.50 -2.03
C ASP A 28 0.57 15.56 -1.06
N PRO A 29 0.34 15.64 0.26
CA PRO A 29 1.04 14.79 1.22
C PRO A 29 0.63 13.31 1.14
N ASN A 30 -0.40 12.95 0.37
CA ASN A 30 -0.89 11.58 0.22
C ASN A 30 -0.40 10.89 -1.05
N ILE A 31 0.39 11.59 -1.89
CA ILE A 31 0.88 11.09 -3.16
C ILE A 31 2.37 11.39 -3.27
N PHE A 32 3.18 10.36 -3.48
CA PHE A 32 4.61 10.54 -3.72
C PHE A 32 4.87 10.94 -5.17
N GLU A 33 5.32 12.15 -5.43
CA GLU A 33 5.90 12.50 -6.73
C GLU A 33 7.34 11.94 -6.79
N LEU A 34 7.55 10.98 -7.69
CA LEU A 34 8.79 10.21 -7.76
C LEU A 34 9.72 10.70 -8.87
N THR A 35 11.00 10.60 -8.57
CA THR A 35 12.13 10.77 -9.48
C THR A 35 12.95 9.48 -9.49
N PRO A 36 13.97 9.32 -10.36
CA PRO A 36 14.77 8.10 -10.37
C PRO A 36 15.48 7.85 -9.01
N SER A 37 15.83 8.92 -8.29
CA SER A 37 16.51 8.81 -6.99
C SER A 37 15.58 8.39 -5.85
N THR A 38 14.27 8.64 -5.96
CA THR A 38 13.29 8.29 -4.93
C THR A 38 12.47 7.04 -5.25
N PHE A 39 12.40 6.65 -6.53
CA PHE A 39 11.57 5.54 -6.99
C PHE A 39 11.87 4.23 -6.27
N ASP A 40 13.14 3.83 -6.25
CA ASP A 40 13.55 2.56 -5.63
C ASP A 40 13.21 2.52 -4.13
N LYS A 41 13.40 3.63 -3.42
CA LYS A 41 13.07 3.74 -1.99
C LYS A 41 11.58 3.54 -1.71
N VAL A 42 10.72 4.20 -2.48
CA VAL A 42 9.26 4.18 -2.26
C VAL A 42 8.63 2.89 -2.80
N VAL A 43 9.13 2.39 -3.92
CA VAL A 43 8.51 1.29 -4.68
C VAL A 43 9.15 -0.06 -4.36
N HIS A 44 10.48 -0.17 -4.33
CA HIS A 44 11.16 -1.46 -4.28
C HIS A 44 11.72 -1.81 -2.90
N LYS A 45 12.13 -0.81 -2.12
CA LYS A 45 12.63 -0.96 -0.73
C LYS A 45 11.51 -0.73 0.30
N SER A 46 10.31 -1.16 -0.03
CA SER A 46 9.13 -1.10 0.84
C SER A 46 8.46 -2.48 0.93
N ASN A 47 7.71 -2.73 2.00
CA ASN A 47 6.82 -3.89 2.09
C ASN A 47 5.41 -3.57 1.57
N TYR A 48 5.20 -2.36 1.04
CA TYR A 48 3.89 -1.86 0.64
C TYR A 48 3.63 -2.17 -0.83
N THR A 49 2.37 -2.41 -1.16
CA THR A 49 1.96 -2.35 -2.57
C THR A 49 2.03 -0.90 -3.02
N THR A 50 2.54 -0.61 -4.22
CA THR A 50 2.61 0.77 -4.72
C THR A 50 1.85 0.91 -6.03
N LEU A 51 0.91 1.86 -6.12
CA LEU A 51 0.33 2.30 -7.38
C LEU A 51 1.10 3.52 -7.88
N VAL A 52 1.67 3.43 -9.08
CA VAL A 52 2.35 4.54 -9.74
C VAL A 52 1.52 5.01 -10.95
N LYS A 53 1.18 6.30 -10.99
CA LYS A 53 0.67 6.99 -12.19
C LYS A 53 1.84 7.56 -12.98
N PHE A 54 2.16 6.95 -14.12
CA PHE A 54 3.04 7.56 -15.12
C PHE A 54 2.22 8.51 -16.00
N TYR A 55 2.60 9.78 -16.06
CA TYR A 55 1.80 10.83 -16.69
C TYR A 55 2.65 11.88 -17.41
N ALA A 56 1.97 12.77 -18.13
CA ALA A 56 2.52 14.02 -18.61
C ALA A 56 1.48 15.14 -18.36
N PRO A 57 1.90 16.36 -17.98
CA PRO A 57 1.00 17.41 -17.51
C PRO A 57 0.11 17.99 -18.62
N TRP A 58 0.55 17.89 -19.88
CA TRP A 58 -0.21 18.33 -21.06
C TRP A 58 -1.24 17.29 -21.53
N CYS A 59 -1.26 16.08 -20.99
CA CYS A 59 -2.17 15.03 -21.42
C CYS A 59 -3.58 15.24 -20.82
N GLY A 60 -4.57 15.47 -21.68
CA GLY A 60 -5.97 15.68 -21.24
C GLY A 60 -6.55 14.53 -20.41
N TYR A 61 -6.25 13.28 -20.74
CA TYR A 61 -6.68 12.13 -19.92
C TYR A 61 -6.01 12.07 -18.55
N CYS A 62 -4.79 12.62 -18.41
CA CYS A 62 -4.14 12.74 -17.11
C CYS A 62 -4.84 13.78 -16.25
N GLN A 63 -5.18 14.93 -16.84
CA GLN A 63 -5.91 16.02 -16.18
C GLN A 63 -7.31 15.56 -15.73
N GLN A 64 -8.01 14.76 -16.55
CA GLN A 64 -9.30 14.17 -16.17
C GLN A 64 -9.18 13.19 -14.98
N LEU A 65 -8.09 12.42 -14.91
CA LEU A 65 -7.86 11.45 -13.83
C LEU A 65 -7.39 12.11 -12.53
N GLN A 66 -6.73 13.27 -12.61
CA GLN A 66 -6.15 14.00 -11.48
C GLN A 66 -7.05 14.09 -10.23
N PRO A 67 -8.29 14.61 -10.31
CA PRO A 67 -9.13 14.74 -9.12
C PRO A 67 -9.50 13.40 -8.48
N ILE A 68 -9.60 12.33 -9.28
CA ILE A 68 -9.87 10.99 -8.78
C ILE A 68 -8.62 10.43 -8.10
N TYR A 69 -7.44 10.69 -8.66
CA TYR A 69 -6.16 10.23 -8.11
C TYR A 69 -5.85 10.88 -6.74
N HIS A 70 -6.10 12.18 -6.58
CA HIS A 70 -6.04 12.86 -5.27
C HIS A 70 -6.99 12.24 -4.24
N LYS A 71 -8.25 11.99 -4.63
CA LYS A 71 -9.23 11.33 -3.76
C LYS A 71 -8.79 9.93 -3.37
N LEU A 72 -8.20 9.17 -4.30
CA LEU A 72 -7.64 7.85 -4.02
C LEU A 72 -6.50 7.93 -3.01
N GLY A 73 -5.53 8.84 -3.21
CA GLY A 73 -4.43 9.08 -2.28
C GLY A 73 -4.94 9.36 -0.86
N LYS A 74 -5.83 10.34 -0.72
CA LYS A 74 -6.45 10.69 0.56
C LYS A 74 -7.16 9.49 1.20
N TYR A 75 -8.01 8.80 0.43
CA TYR A 75 -8.79 7.67 0.95
C TYR A 75 -7.89 6.54 1.44
N ILE A 76 -6.88 6.15 0.66
CA ILE A 76 -5.96 5.08 1.02
C ILE A 76 -5.16 5.41 2.29
N GLN A 77 -4.63 6.63 2.40
CA GLN A 77 -3.77 7.02 3.53
C GLN A 77 -4.55 7.37 4.79
N LYS A 78 -5.69 8.05 4.69
CA LYS A 78 -6.40 8.63 5.84
C LYS A 78 -7.61 7.82 6.29
N ASP A 79 -8.44 7.39 5.35
CA ASP A 79 -9.74 6.78 5.64
C ASP A 79 -9.61 5.25 5.79
N ALA A 80 -9.08 4.60 4.75
CA ALA A 80 -8.87 3.15 4.71
C ALA A 80 -7.63 2.70 5.49
N LYS A 81 -6.59 3.55 5.54
CA LYS A 81 -5.30 3.28 6.20
C LYS A 81 -4.68 1.97 5.73
N TYR A 82 -4.65 1.77 4.41
CA TYR A 82 -4.02 0.57 3.84
C TYR A 82 -2.53 0.81 3.64
N SER A 83 -1.71 -0.23 3.85
CA SER A 83 -0.26 -0.21 3.57
C SER A 83 0.00 -0.26 2.06
N VAL A 84 -0.44 0.80 1.39
CA VAL A 84 -0.35 1.01 -0.05
C VAL A 84 0.22 2.40 -0.29
N ASN A 85 1.28 2.51 -1.07
CA ASN A 85 1.77 3.81 -1.53
C ASN A 85 1.01 4.22 -2.79
N ILE A 86 0.61 5.50 -2.85
CA ILE A 86 0.08 6.14 -4.06
C ILE A 86 1.16 7.10 -4.55
N ALA A 87 1.56 6.98 -5.81
CA ALA A 87 2.72 7.67 -6.34
C ALA A 87 2.54 8.09 -7.79
N SER A 88 3.32 9.05 -8.24
CA SER A 88 3.28 9.59 -9.60
C SER A 88 4.68 9.73 -10.16
N VAL A 89 4.82 9.63 -11.48
CA VAL A 89 6.05 9.93 -12.21
C VAL A 89 5.69 10.79 -13.40
N ASN A 90 6.18 12.03 -13.42
CA ASN A 90 6.07 12.92 -14.56
C ASN A 90 7.07 12.51 -15.66
N CYS A 91 6.60 11.83 -16.70
CA CYS A 91 7.43 11.37 -17.82
C CYS A 91 7.83 12.47 -18.81
N ASP A 92 7.28 13.68 -18.66
CA ASP A 92 7.66 14.84 -19.48
C ASP A 92 9.01 15.44 -19.04
N LYS A 93 9.38 15.23 -17.77
CA LYS A 93 10.68 15.66 -17.22
C LYS A 93 11.81 14.83 -17.80
N ASP A 94 12.87 15.50 -18.27
CA ASP A 94 14.02 14.83 -18.89
C ASP A 94 14.64 13.75 -17.99
N TYR A 95 14.78 14.03 -16.69
CA TYR A 95 15.33 13.08 -15.73
C TYR A 95 14.45 11.84 -15.49
N ASN A 96 13.16 11.88 -15.81
CA ASN A 96 12.24 10.76 -15.66
C ASN A 96 12.07 9.92 -16.94
N LYS A 97 12.53 10.40 -18.10
CA LYS A 97 12.33 9.72 -19.39
C LYS A 97 12.89 8.29 -19.40
N ALA A 98 14.09 8.10 -18.87
CA ALA A 98 14.72 6.78 -18.77
C ALA A 98 13.92 5.81 -17.87
N LEU A 99 13.41 6.31 -16.74
CA LEU A 99 12.56 5.54 -15.83
C LEU A 99 11.24 5.12 -16.49
N CYS A 100 10.58 6.03 -17.20
CA CYS A 100 9.36 5.72 -17.94
C CYS A 100 9.60 4.71 -19.08
N SER A 101 10.76 4.82 -19.76
CA SER A 101 11.18 3.85 -20.79
C SER A 101 11.47 2.46 -20.20
N GLN A 102 12.15 2.39 -19.05
CA GLN A 102 12.45 1.16 -18.32
C GLN A 102 11.18 0.37 -18.00
N TYR A 103 10.11 1.04 -17.57
CA TYR A 103 8.80 0.42 -17.31
C TYR A 103 7.88 0.35 -18.54
N GLN A 104 8.42 0.58 -19.74
CA GLN A 104 7.72 0.44 -21.02
C GLN A 104 6.42 1.26 -21.09
N VAL A 105 6.43 2.48 -20.55
CA VAL A 105 5.29 3.39 -20.62
C VAL A 105 5.13 3.90 -22.06
N ARG A 106 4.06 3.47 -22.73
CA ARG A 106 3.76 3.81 -24.15
C ARG A 106 2.65 4.83 -24.32
N GLY A 107 1.96 5.20 -23.24
CA GLY A 107 0.85 6.14 -23.29
C GLY A 107 0.47 6.62 -21.89
N PHE A 108 -0.30 7.72 -21.83
CA PHE A 108 -0.63 8.38 -20.58
C PHE A 108 -2.15 8.53 -20.35
N PRO A 109 -2.59 8.47 -19.08
CA PRO A 109 -1.82 7.99 -17.94
C PRO A 109 -1.72 6.46 -17.98
N THR A 110 -0.56 5.92 -17.62
CA THR A 110 -0.38 4.49 -17.32
C THR A 110 -0.38 4.30 -15.81
N LEU A 111 -1.29 3.46 -15.33
CA LEU A 111 -1.38 3.08 -13.92
C LEU A 111 -0.70 1.72 -13.75
N MET A 112 0.38 1.66 -12.99
CA MET A 112 1.14 0.44 -12.76
C MET A 112 1.20 0.12 -11.28
N VAL A 113 0.90 -1.12 -10.91
CA VAL A 113 0.93 -1.61 -9.54
C VAL A 113 2.15 -2.48 -9.32
N PHE A 114 2.92 -2.16 -8.30
CA PHE A 114 4.11 -2.86 -7.86
C PHE A 114 3.81 -3.63 -6.58
N ARG A 115 4.03 -4.94 -6.60
CA ARG A 115 3.76 -5.85 -5.48
C ARG A 115 5.08 -6.34 -4.87
N PRO A 116 5.24 -6.24 -3.55
CA PRO A 116 6.47 -6.69 -2.90
C PRO A 116 6.69 -8.19 -3.14
N PRO A 117 7.95 -8.65 -3.12
CA PRO A 117 8.22 -10.07 -3.00
C PRO A 117 7.65 -10.60 -1.68
N LYS A 118 7.62 -11.94 -1.51
CA LYS A 118 7.28 -12.50 -0.20
C LYS A 118 8.40 -12.15 0.78
N TYR A 119 8.04 -11.64 1.94
CA TYR A 119 9.01 -11.43 3.02
C TYR A 119 9.61 -12.77 3.45
N GLY A 120 10.93 -12.86 3.47
CA GLY A 120 11.65 -14.05 3.91
C GLY A 120 12.29 -13.81 5.26
N THR A 121 12.01 -14.70 6.21
CA THR A 121 12.72 -14.79 7.49
C THR A 121 13.79 -15.88 7.34
N GLY A 122 14.98 -15.52 6.85
CA GLY A 122 16.14 -16.43 6.74
C GLY A 122 16.41 -17.04 5.35
N LYS A 123 17.72 -17.24 5.08
CA LYS A 123 18.43 -17.50 3.79
C LYS A 123 18.13 -16.50 2.67
N GLU A 124 19.20 -15.91 2.11
CA GLU A 124 19.22 -14.85 1.09
C GLU A 124 17.95 -14.78 0.24
N VAL A 125 17.03 -13.89 0.61
CA VAL A 125 16.07 -13.39 -0.36
C VAL A 125 16.91 -12.54 -1.31
N LYS A 126 17.28 -13.09 -2.47
CA LYS A 126 17.89 -12.30 -3.55
C LYS A 126 17.05 -11.03 -3.66
N ALA A 127 17.68 -9.86 -3.58
CA ALA A 127 16.97 -8.60 -3.70
C ALA A 127 16.17 -8.63 -5.00
N GLN A 128 14.85 -8.78 -4.89
CA GLN A 128 13.95 -8.87 -6.02
C GLN A 128 13.16 -7.57 -6.04
N ASN A 129 13.21 -6.90 -7.18
CA ASN A 129 12.31 -5.79 -7.45
C ASN A 129 10.87 -6.26 -7.33
N HIS A 130 9.98 -5.32 -6.99
CA HIS A 130 8.56 -5.61 -6.93
C HIS A 130 8.05 -6.08 -8.29
N ALA A 131 7.21 -7.11 -8.29
CA ALA A 131 6.52 -7.55 -9.50
C ALA A 131 5.52 -6.47 -9.91
N SER A 132 5.56 -6.04 -11.17
CA SER A 132 4.70 -4.98 -11.69
C SER A 132 3.60 -5.51 -12.61
N GLU A 133 2.41 -4.91 -12.54
CA GLU A 133 1.31 -5.15 -13.48
C GLU A 133 0.61 -3.83 -13.84
N VAL A 134 0.18 -3.68 -15.10
CA VAL A 134 -0.61 -2.50 -15.50
C VAL A 134 -2.06 -2.67 -15.03
N TYR A 135 -2.61 -1.65 -14.38
CA TYR A 135 -4.01 -1.60 -14.01
C TYR A 135 -4.86 -1.21 -15.22
N GLN A 136 -5.74 -2.12 -15.64
CA GLN A 136 -6.63 -1.95 -16.79
C GLN A 136 -8.11 -1.78 -16.38
N GLY A 137 -8.41 -1.72 -15.08
CA GLY A 137 -9.78 -1.57 -14.58
C GLY A 137 -10.31 -0.14 -14.67
N GLU A 138 -11.55 0.03 -14.21
CA GLU A 138 -12.21 1.33 -14.15
C GLU A 138 -11.45 2.33 -13.26
N ARG A 139 -11.30 3.56 -13.75
CA ARG A 139 -10.56 4.61 -13.06
C ARG A 139 -11.43 5.36 -12.06
N THR A 140 -12.05 4.63 -11.14
CA THR A 140 -12.81 5.18 -10.00
C THR A 140 -12.08 4.86 -8.69
N VAL A 141 -12.28 5.68 -7.65
CA VAL A 141 -11.67 5.43 -6.33
C VAL A 141 -12.05 4.04 -5.82
N LYS A 142 -13.32 3.64 -5.96
CA LYS A 142 -13.82 2.34 -5.51
C LYS A 142 -13.13 1.18 -6.22
N SER A 143 -13.07 1.20 -7.56
CA SER A 143 -12.51 0.11 -8.36
C SER A 143 -11.00 -0.01 -8.15
N MET A 144 -10.28 1.12 -8.05
CA MET A 144 -8.85 1.14 -7.75
C MET A 144 -8.55 0.66 -6.32
N THR A 145 -9.27 1.13 -5.31
CA THR A 145 -9.14 0.66 -3.91
C THR A 145 -9.36 -0.84 -3.80
N LYS A 146 -10.41 -1.37 -4.44
CA LYS A 146 -10.69 -2.82 -4.44
C LYS A 146 -9.54 -3.60 -5.08
N PHE A 147 -9.00 -3.10 -6.18
CA PHE A 147 -7.86 -3.73 -6.84
C PHE A 147 -6.61 -3.72 -5.93
N LEU A 148 -6.26 -2.57 -5.36
CA LEU A 148 -5.08 -2.42 -4.52
C LEU A 148 -5.14 -3.26 -3.25
N SER A 149 -6.28 -3.24 -2.56
CA SER A 149 -6.50 -4.08 -1.37
C SER A 149 -6.42 -5.58 -1.68
N SER A 150 -6.77 -6.01 -2.90
CA SER A 150 -6.59 -7.40 -3.33
C SER A 150 -5.14 -7.81 -3.53
N ARG A 151 -4.23 -6.85 -3.73
CA ARG A 151 -2.80 -7.07 -3.97
C ARG A 151 -1.94 -6.95 -2.71
N LEU A 152 -2.54 -6.56 -1.58
CA LEU A 152 -1.88 -6.60 -0.28
C LEU A 152 -1.41 -8.01 0.05
N LYS A 153 -0.14 -8.13 0.42
CA LYS A 153 0.39 -9.37 0.99
C LYS A 153 -0.36 -9.71 2.28
N ASN A 154 -0.52 -11.00 2.50
CA ASN A 154 -1.12 -11.48 3.73
C ASN A 154 -0.03 -12.10 4.61
N TYR A 155 0.33 -11.40 5.68
CA TYR A 155 1.22 -11.90 6.73
C TYR A 155 0.46 -12.27 8.01
N VAL A 156 -0.88 -12.23 7.97
CA VAL A 156 -1.72 -12.64 9.10
C VAL A 156 -1.80 -14.16 9.15
N LYS A 157 -1.36 -14.75 10.27
CA LYS A 157 -1.50 -16.18 10.52
C LYS A 157 -2.94 -16.49 10.91
N LYS A 158 -3.66 -17.25 10.07
CA LYS A 158 -5.02 -17.68 10.37
C LYS A 158 -5.03 -19.02 11.11
N PHE A 159 -5.76 -19.06 12.22
CA PHE A 159 -6.04 -20.27 13.00
C PHE A 159 -7.52 -20.64 12.85
N HIS A 160 -7.83 -21.94 12.97
CA HIS A 160 -9.20 -22.42 12.81
C HIS A 160 -10.05 -22.17 14.07
N ASN A 161 -9.44 -22.30 15.24
CA ASN A 161 -10.05 -22.12 16.56
C ASN A 161 -8.96 -21.99 17.64
N VAL A 162 -9.37 -21.84 18.90
CA VAL A 162 -8.48 -21.70 20.07
C VAL A 162 -7.66 -22.96 20.39
N LYS A 163 -8.02 -24.12 19.84
CA LYS A 163 -7.31 -25.41 19.99
C LYS A 163 -6.45 -25.75 18.77
N SER A 164 -6.23 -24.80 17.85
CA SER A 164 -5.46 -25.06 16.64
C SER A 164 -4.02 -25.42 16.98
N ASP A 165 -3.49 -26.46 16.34
CA ASP A 165 -2.11 -26.88 16.49
C ASP A 165 -1.14 -25.71 16.23
N GLY A 166 -0.15 -25.58 17.11
CA GLY A 166 0.87 -24.54 17.03
C GLY A 166 0.40 -23.13 17.44
N LEU A 167 -0.85 -22.93 17.87
CA LEU A 167 -1.29 -21.61 18.39
C LEU A 167 -0.48 -21.21 19.62
N GLY A 168 -0.37 -22.08 20.63
CA GLY A 168 0.43 -21.81 21.84
C GLY A 168 1.88 -21.46 21.50
N GLN A 169 2.55 -22.32 20.71
CA GLN A 169 3.92 -22.07 20.25
C GLN A 169 4.08 -20.74 19.49
N TRP A 170 3.08 -20.37 18.67
CA TRP A 170 3.09 -19.10 17.95
C TRP A 170 2.92 -17.89 18.89
N LEU A 171 2.06 -18.00 19.91
CA LEU A 171 1.90 -16.98 20.95
C LEU A 171 3.14 -16.83 21.82
N GLU A 172 3.90 -17.91 21.99
CA GLU A 172 5.15 -18.00 22.76
C GLU A 172 6.40 -17.65 21.94
N SER A 173 6.24 -17.20 20.69
CA SER A 173 7.38 -16.78 19.87
C SER A 173 8.16 -15.64 20.53
N ASP A 174 9.44 -15.50 20.20
CA ASP A 174 10.27 -14.42 20.75
C ASP A 174 9.76 -13.02 20.35
N GLN A 175 9.05 -12.92 19.22
CA GLN A 175 8.37 -11.68 18.85
C GLN A 175 7.02 -11.57 19.55
N PRO A 176 6.61 -10.36 19.98
CA PRO A 176 5.27 -10.14 20.49
C PRO A 176 4.19 -10.55 19.48
N SER A 177 3.07 -11.05 19.98
CA SER A 177 1.97 -11.55 19.14
C SER A 177 0.66 -10.83 19.44
N ILE A 178 -0.05 -10.45 18.38
CA ILE A 178 -1.41 -9.90 18.44
C ILE A 178 -2.35 -10.90 17.77
N LEU A 179 -3.32 -11.40 18.53
CA LEU A 179 -4.34 -12.32 18.04
C LEU A 179 -5.70 -11.61 17.98
N LEU A 180 -6.25 -11.47 16.76
CA LEU A 180 -7.62 -11.01 16.57
C LEU A 180 -8.59 -12.18 16.63
N ILE A 181 -9.55 -12.13 17.53
CA ILE A 181 -10.71 -13.00 17.56
C ILE A 181 -11.88 -12.24 16.95
N SER A 182 -12.44 -12.77 15.86
CA SER A 182 -13.50 -12.09 15.11
C SER A 182 -14.61 -13.04 14.66
N GLN A 183 -15.79 -12.47 14.49
CA GLN A 183 -16.92 -13.14 13.84
C GLN A 183 -16.70 -13.28 12.32
N ALA A 184 -15.91 -12.39 11.72
CA ALA A 184 -15.54 -12.49 10.32
C ALA A 184 -14.62 -13.69 10.08
N ASN A 185 -14.77 -14.35 8.93
CA ASN A 185 -13.89 -15.46 8.54
C ASN A 185 -12.70 -14.99 7.68
N SER A 186 -12.84 -13.87 6.97
CA SER A 186 -11.82 -13.37 6.05
C SER A 186 -10.92 -12.36 6.75
N VAL A 187 -9.62 -12.42 6.42
CA VAL A 187 -8.65 -11.42 6.84
C VAL A 187 -8.93 -10.12 6.10
N SER A 188 -9.29 -9.06 6.83
CA SER A 188 -9.59 -7.76 6.25
C SER A 188 -8.33 -7.07 5.68
N PRO A 189 -8.46 -6.18 4.68
CA PRO A 189 -7.34 -5.39 4.18
C PRO A 189 -6.64 -4.55 5.26
N LEU A 190 -7.39 -4.06 6.25
CA LEU A 190 -6.85 -3.32 7.39
C LEU A 190 -5.96 -4.21 8.26
N LEU A 191 -6.40 -5.45 8.57
CA LEU A 191 -5.58 -6.38 9.36
C LEU A 191 -4.32 -6.82 8.60
N LYS A 192 -4.42 -6.99 7.27
CA LYS A 192 -3.23 -7.21 6.43
C LYS A 192 -2.26 -6.03 6.48
N SER A 193 -2.80 -4.81 6.43
CA SER A 193 -2.01 -3.57 6.50
C SER A 193 -1.26 -3.47 7.83
N LEU A 194 -1.96 -3.73 8.94
CA LEU A 194 -1.32 -3.80 10.26
C LEU A 194 -0.18 -4.83 10.29
N ALA A 195 -0.38 -6.01 9.69
CA ALA A 195 0.67 -7.04 9.63
C ALA A 195 1.86 -6.65 8.73
N ILE A 196 1.64 -5.81 7.71
CA ILE A 196 2.69 -5.27 6.86
C ILE A 196 3.49 -4.18 7.60
N ASP A 197 2.81 -3.29 8.34
CA ASP A 197 3.43 -2.17 9.04
C ASP A 197 4.36 -2.63 10.18
N PHE A 198 3.99 -3.72 10.84
CA PHE A 198 4.76 -4.31 11.95
C PHE A 198 5.55 -5.56 11.55
N LEU A 199 5.75 -5.78 10.25
CA LEU A 199 6.42 -6.96 9.73
C LEU A 199 7.83 -7.13 10.32
N GLY A 200 8.10 -8.32 10.85
CA GLY A 200 9.37 -8.64 11.51
C GLY A 200 9.53 -8.06 12.91
N ARG A 201 8.51 -7.37 13.46
CA ARG A 201 8.50 -6.82 14.82
C ARG A 201 7.38 -7.41 15.68
N VAL A 202 6.20 -7.62 15.10
CA VAL A 202 5.03 -8.18 15.78
C VAL A 202 4.38 -9.21 14.89
N ASN A 203 4.10 -10.37 15.46
CA ASN A 203 3.33 -11.43 14.82
C ASN A 203 1.85 -11.11 14.91
N ILE A 204 1.14 -11.14 13.78
CA ILE A 204 -0.31 -10.87 13.74
C ILE A 204 -1.04 -12.13 13.29
N GLY A 205 -2.05 -12.51 14.08
CA GLY A 205 -2.84 -13.70 13.87
C GLY A 205 -4.34 -13.41 13.96
N MET A 206 -5.14 -14.35 13.45
CA MET A 206 -6.60 -14.25 13.49
C MET A 206 -7.26 -15.61 13.70
N ILE A 207 -8.24 -15.66 14.60
CA ILE A 207 -9.27 -16.70 14.67
C ILE A 207 -10.59 -16.09 14.19
N GLY A 208 -11.19 -16.70 13.19
CA GLY A 208 -12.48 -16.28 12.64
C GLY A 208 -13.61 -17.24 13.02
N LYS A 209 -14.86 -16.77 12.93
CA LYS A 209 -16.09 -17.57 13.21
C LYS A 209 -16.09 -18.25 14.58
N LEU A 210 -15.49 -17.62 15.59
CA LEU A 210 -15.56 -18.16 16.94
C LEU A 210 -16.98 -17.94 17.48
N ASN A 211 -17.63 -19.01 17.96
CA ASN A 211 -18.93 -18.90 18.59
C ASN A 211 -18.86 -18.00 19.83
N ASN A 212 -19.99 -17.40 20.20
CA ASN A 212 -20.06 -16.44 21.31
C ASN A 212 -20.11 -17.16 22.67
N GLU A 213 -19.20 -18.08 22.88
CA GLU A 213 -19.01 -18.82 24.13
C GLU A 213 -17.65 -18.42 24.73
N PRO A 214 -17.47 -18.54 26.05
CA PRO A 214 -16.15 -18.41 26.65
C PRO A 214 -15.23 -19.50 26.11
N HIS A 215 -14.00 -19.13 25.78
CA HIS A 215 -12.96 -20.04 25.32
C HIS A 215 -11.76 -19.93 26.23
N THR A 216 -11.00 -21.01 26.33
CA THR A 216 -9.71 -20.99 27.04
C THR A 216 -8.59 -21.24 26.06
N ILE A 217 -7.58 -20.38 26.09
CA ILE A 217 -6.33 -20.55 25.34
C ILE A 217 -5.25 -20.94 26.35
N THR A 218 -4.59 -22.07 26.11
CA THR A 218 -3.42 -22.47 26.91
C THR A 218 -2.15 -21.87 26.32
N VAL A 219 -1.40 -21.12 27.14
CA VAL A 219 -0.11 -20.52 26.77
C VAL A 219 0.90 -20.83 27.88
N ASP A 220 1.89 -21.66 27.55
CA ASP A 220 2.95 -22.14 28.44
C ASP A 220 2.41 -22.55 29.83
N GLY A 221 1.48 -23.52 29.79
CA GLY A 221 0.83 -24.12 30.96
C GLY A 221 -0.27 -23.28 31.63
N ASN A 222 -0.42 -22.00 31.26
CA ASN A 222 -1.44 -21.12 31.83
C ASN A 222 -2.69 -21.07 30.95
N GLU A 223 -3.85 -21.12 31.58
CA GLU A 223 -5.15 -20.95 30.92
C GLU A 223 -5.55 -19.48 30.90
N ILE A 224 -5.80 -18.95 29.70
CA ILE A 224 -6.27 -17.58 29.49
C ILE A 224 -7.71 -17.66 29.00
N GLU A 225 -8.62 -17.16 29.83
CA GLU A 225 -10.03 -17.07 29.47
C GLU A 225 -10.25 -15.93 28.47
N VAL A 226 -10.74 -16.31 27.30
CA VAL A 226 -11.32 -15.42 26.31
C VAL A 226 -12.82 -15.37 26.60
N PRO A 227 -13.35 -14.23 27.06
CA PRO A 227 -14.77 -14.14 27.37
C PRO A 227 -15.63 -14.36 26.12
N ALA A 228 -16.90 -14.73 26.31
CA ALA A 228 -17.89 -14.65 25.25
C ALA A 228 -18.05 -13.19 24.80
N THR A 229 -17.60 -12.86 23.59
CA THR A 229 -17.70 -11.49 23.07
C THR A 229 -18.49 -11.42 21.76
N PHE A 230 -19.57 -10.64 21.77
CA PHE A 230 -20.28 -10.24 20.55
C PHE A 230 -19.42 -9.35 19.63
N LYS A 231 -18.38 -8.71 20.17
CA LYS A 231 -17.45 -7.81 19.45
C LYS A 231 -16.15 -8.53 19.11
N SER A 232 -15.39 -7.97 18.17
CA SER A 232 -14.05 -8.51 17.90
C SER A 232 -13.11 -8.14 19.05
N THR A 233 -12.21 -9.05 19.40
CA THR A 233 -11.31 -8.88 20.54
C THR A 233 -9.87 -9.04 20.07
N LEU A 234 -9.03 -8.06 20.40
CA LEU A 234 -7.58 -8.16 20.24
C LEU A 234 -6.95 -8.61 21.54
N LEU A 235 -6.15 -9.66 21.46
CA LEU A 235 -5.35 -10.17 22.56
C LEU A 235 -3.87 -9.90 22.25
N TYR A 236 -3.14 -9.41 23.24
CA TYR A 236 -1.71 -9.09 23.09
C TYR A 236 -0.86 -9.93 24.04
N PHE A 237 0.15 -10.57 23.45
CA PHE A 237 1.04 -11.51 24.10
C PHE A 237 2.48 -11.07 23.93
N ASN A 238 3.27 -11.20 24.99
CA ASN A 238 4.70 -10.90 24.97
C ASN A 238 5.42 -11.77 26.00
N LYS A 239 6.37 -12.56 25.50
CA LYS A 239 7.16 -13.50 26.31
C LYS A 239 8.04 -12.79 27.34
N GLU A 240 8.66 -11.67 26.99
CA GLU A 240 9.62 -10.94 27.85
C GLU A 240 8.97 -10.30 29.09
N LYS A 241 7.64 -10.09 29.08
CA LYS A 241 6.91 -9.37 30.14
C LYS A 241 5.86 -10.21 30.89
N GLY A 242 5.88 -11.55 30.75
CA GLY A 242 4.96 -12.43 31.49
C GLY A 242 3.71 -12.87 30.72
N LYS A 243 3.91 -13.33 29.47
CA LYS A 243 2.98 -14.10 28.60
C LYS A 243 1.73 -13.39 28.09
N PHE A 244 0.89 -12.79 28.94
CA PHE A 244 -0.31 -12.03 28.51
C PHE A 244 -0.29 -10.62 29.08
N LEU A 245 -0.38 -9.62 28.21
CA LEU A 245 -0.23 -8.22 28.62
C LEU A 245 -1.52 -7.42 28.59
N GLY A 246 -2.56 -7.91 27.91
CA GLY A 246 -3.86 -7.24 27.93
C GLY A 246 -4.75 -7.57 26.74
N ARG A 247 -5.98 -7.06 26.82
CA ARG A 247 -7.02 -7.18 25.80
C ARG A 247 -7.59 -5.81 25.43
N ALA A 248 -8.00 -5.66 24.18
CA ALA A 248 -8.76 -4.51 23.70
C ALA A 248 -9.97 -5.00 22.89
N PHE A 249 -11.12 -4.36 23.10
CA PHE A 249 -12.31 -4.59 22.28
C PHE A 249 -12.28 -3.64 21.08
N VAL A 250 -12.57 -4.16 19.89
CA VAL A 250 -12.52 -3.41 18.63
C VAL A 250 -13.79 -3.60 17.83
#